data_AF-A0A1Y2VAA4-F1
#
_entry.id   AF-A0A1Y2VAA4-F1
#
_cell.length_a   1.000
_cell.length_b   1.000
_cell.length_c   1.000
_cell.angle_alpha   90.00
_cell.angle_beta   90.00
_cell.angle_gamma   90.00
#
_symmetry.space_group_name_H-M   'P 1'
#
loop_
_entity.id
_entity.type
_entity.pdbx_description
1 polymer ?
#
loop_
_entity_poly.entity_id
_entity_poly.type
_entity_poly.pdbx_seq_one_letter_code
_entity_poly.pdbx_strand_id
1 'polypeptide(L)'
;NHFLNWLRKSSGVFWVSGKPGSGKSTLMKFLASHAKTRDAIQSWASPGKAVIASHFFWFSGVSMQKSALGLFQSLLYEIFRQCPEVIAEACPFRWRTDPNDARENWTLKELVECFRTIKVNGASPVKFCFFVDGLDEFDGDYVEISQTLIEIAESPRIKLCVASRPLNEFQDQFGTSKSSMLFIHELTRTDILNYATSRLREHPRWSILGLDTEAAESFLSKIADTAHGVFLWVTLVTQSLRNGLTNDDTMEDLNDRLDSLPKSLEAFYKYMLDSVDPIYHRKSANLLQMQMEESEMTWPMVLLHEREYADPDYAITMPRKTYTHAEVKSLREQATRRLNAKCRGLLEIRGNTVEYIHRTVYDYLKTPEMVDYIRARSGEGYNANLSLLRANIACIK
;
A
#
# COMPACT_ATOMS: atom_id res chain seq x y z
N ASN A 1 -9.71 22.78 4.75
CA ASN A 1 -10.10 23.92 3.87
C ASN A 1 -9.25 24.08 2.62
N HIS A 2 -7.91 23.90 2.66
CA HIS A 2 -7.04 24.08 1.49
C HIS A 2 -7.36 23.15 0.31
N PHE A 3 -7.56 21.85 0.56
CA PHE A 3 -7.85 20.88 -0.51
C PHE A 3 -9.13 21.19 -1.29
N LEU A 4 -10.25 21.43 -0.61
CA LEU A 4 -11.52 21.80 -1.27
C LEU A 4 -11.42 23.15 -2.01
N ASN A 5 -10.63 24.08 -1.49
CA ASN A 5 -10.37 25.34 -2.19
C ASN A 5 -9.59 25.11 -3.48
N TRP A 6 -8.53 24.29 -3.42
CA TRP A 6 -7.78 23.89 -4.61
C TRP A 6 -8.69 23.22 -5.64
N LEU A 7 -9.53 22.26 -5.23
CA LEU A 7 -10.47 21.60 -6.14
C LEU A 7 -11.41 22.57 -6.85
N ARG A 8 -11.92 23.59 -6.16
CA ARG A 8 -12.92 24.51 -6.73
C ARG A 8 -12.31 25.65 -7.55
N LYS A 9 -11.16 26.19 -7.14
CA LYS A 9 -10.69 27.50 -7.61
C LYS A 9 -9.29 27.52 -8.23
N SER A 10 -8.43 26.58 -7.88
CA SER A 10 -7.03 26.60 -8.33
C SER A 10 -6.83 25.76 -9.60
N SER A 11 -5.60 25.51 -10.01
CA SER A 11 -5.19 24.59 -11.08
C SER A 11 -3.91 23.86 -10.66
N GLY A 12 -3.38 22.99 -11.53
CA GLY A 12 -2.10 22.34 -11.30
C GLY A 12 -2.16 21.16 -10.33
N VAL A 13 -1.02 20.94 -9.66
CA VAL A 13 -0.77 19.78 -8.81
C VAL A 13 -1.09 20.10 -7.34
N PHE A 14 -1.72 19.17 -6.64
CA PHE A 14 -1.86 19.14 -5.20
C PHE A 14 -1.15 17.91 -4.65
N TRP A 15 -0.17 18.12 -3.76
CA TRP A 15 0.66 17.04 -3.25
C TRP A 15 0.27 16.64 -1.82
N VAL A 16 -0.14 15.39 -1.66
CA VAL A 16 -0.40 14.75 -0.37
C VAL A 16 0.86 13.98 0.06
N SER A 17 1.60 14.55 1.00
CA SER A 17 2.83 13.95 1.51
C SER A 17 2.64 13.40 2.91
N GLY A 18 3.49 12.45 3.29
CA GLY A 18 3.55 12.01 4.68
C GLY A 18 4.34 10.73 4.91
N LYS A 19 4.61 10.48 6.18
CA LYS A 19 5.37 9.32 6.64
C LYS A 19 4.78 8.01 6.10
N PRO A 20 5.59 6.97 5.90
CA PRO A 20 5.07 5.65 5.61
C PRO A 20 4.08 5.19 6.69
N GLY A 21 3.00 4.49 6.29
CA GLY A 21 1.98 4.01 7.24
C GLY A 21 1.08 5.11 7.84
N SER A 22 1.13 6.35 7.36
CA SER A 22 0.28 7.48 7.85
C SER A 22 -1.14 7.52 7.26
N GLY A 23 -1.50 6.60 6.36
CA GLY A 23 -2.84 6.54 5.78
C GLY A 23 -3.04 7.32 4.46
N LYS A 24 -1.96 7.71 3.77
CA LYS A 24 -2.03 8.38 2.44
C LYS A 24 -2.95 7.65 1.46
N SER A 25 -2.75 6.36 1.23
CA SER A 25 -3.55 5.56 0.30
C SER A 25 -5.02 5.47 0.71
N THR A 26 -5.29 5.39 2.02
CA THR A 26 -6.65 5.44 2.56
C THR A 26 -7.31 6.79 2.24
N LEU A 27 -6.59 7.89 2.45
CA LEU A 27 -7.07 9.22 2.10
C LEU A 27 -7.29 9.35 0.59
N MET A 28 -6.35 8.92 -0.25
CA MET A 28 -6.49 9.03 -1.72
C MET A 28 -7.70 8.27 -2.25
N LYS A 29 -7.92 7.03 -1.77
CA LYS A 29 -9.13 6.24 -2.09
C LYS A 29 -10.40 6.96 -1.65
N PHE A 30 -10.41 7.49 -0.42
CA PHE A 30 -11.53 8.27 0.08
C PHE A 30 -11.80 9.49 -0.80
N LEU A 31 -10.78 10.30 -1.11
CA LEU A 31 -10.92 11.52 -1.90
C LEU A 31 -11.47 11.24 -3.30
N ALA A 32 -10.98 10.21 -3.99
CA ALA A 32 -11.40 9.86 -5.35
C ALA A 32 -12.89 9.48 -5.46
N SER A 33 -13.47 8.89 -4.41
CA SER A 33 -14.88 8.45 -4.43
C SER A 33 -15.84 9.34 -3.64
N HIS A 34 -15.36 10.26 -2.81
CA HIS A 34 -16.21 11.00 -1.87
C HIS A 34 -17.13 12.02 -2.56
N ALA A 35 -18.40 12.08 -2.12
CA ALA A 35 -19.43 12.94 -2.72
C ALA A 35 -19.03 14.43 -2.73
N LYS A 36 -18.57 14.97 -1.59
CA LYS A 36 -18.12 16.39 -1.52
C LYS A 36 -16.96 16.71 -2.48
N THR A 37 -16.11 15.73 -2.78
CA THR A 37 -15.00 15.89 -3.74
C THR A 37 -15.57 15.95 -5.16
N ARG A 38 -16.47 15.03 -5.50
CA ARG A 38 -17.18 15.02 -6.79
C ARG A 38 -17.93 16.32 -7.04
N ASP A 39 -18.68 16.80 -6.05
CA ASP A 39 -19.43 18.06 -6.14
C ASP A 39 -18.49 19.26 -6.36
N ALA A 40 -17.36 19.29 -5.66
CA ALA A 40 -16.37 20.35 -5.80
C ALA A 40 -15.71 20.34 -7.20
N ILE A 41 -15.39 19.16 -7.73
CA ILE A 41 -14.80 19.01 -9.07
C ILE A 41 -15.83 19.38 -10.14
N GLN A 42 -17.08 18.94 -10.00
CA GLN A 42 -18.15 19.27 -10.94
C GLN A 42 -18.46 20.77 -10.92
N SER A 43 -18.44 21.41 -9.75
CA SER A 43 -18.57 22.87 -9.64
C SER A 43 -17.45 23.61 -10.37
N TRP A 44 -16.22 23.07 -10.36
CA TRP A 44 -15.10 23.62 -11.13
C TRP A 44 -15.24 23.36 -12.64
N ALA A 45 -15.81 22.24 -13.05
CA ALA A 45 -16.02 21.88 -14.45
C ALA A 45 -17.18 22.61 -15.12
N SER A 46 -18.14 23.11 -14.34
CA SER A 46 -19.34 23.81 -14.82
C SER A 46 -19.03 24.96 -15.81
N PRO A 47 -19.80 25.13 -16.89
CA PRO A 47 -21.01 24.36 -17.28
C PRO A 47 -20.71 23.01 -17.95
N GLY A 48 -19.43 22.63 -18.10
CA GLY A 48 -19.01 21.38 -18.70
C GLY A 48 -19.09 20.18 -17.75
N LYS A 49 -18.59 19.04 -18.23
CA LYS A 49 -18.57 17.77 -17.49
C LYS A 49 -17.21 17.57 -16.80
N ALA A 50 -17.24 17.07 -15.56
CA ALA A 50 -16.05 16.59 -14.89
C ALA A 50 -15.82 15.10 -15.15
N VAL A 51 -14.57 14.72 -15.40
CA VAL A 51 -14.11 13.33 -15.39
C VAL A 51 -13.11 13.18 -14.25
N ILE A 52 -13.32 12.16 -13.43
CA ILE A 52 -12.38 11.76 -12.39
C ILE A 52 -11.73 10.47 -12.84
N ALA A 53 -10.40 10.47 -12.86
CA ALA A 53 -9.64 9.25 -13.08
C ALA A 53 -8.61 9.05 -11.96
N SER A 54 -8.22 7.83 -11.72
CA SER A 54 -7.34 7.45 -10.62
C SER A 54 -6.39 6.33 -11.01
N HIS A 55 -5.19 6.40 -10.44
CA HIS A 55 -4.22 5.33 -10.51
C HIS A 55 -3.59 5.15 -9.13
N PHE A 56 -3.44 3.90 -8.72
CA PHE A 56 -2.84 3.54 -7.46
C PHE A 56 -1.66 2.64 -7.79
N PHE A 57 -0.45 3.18 -7.64
CA PHE A 57 0.74 2.35 -7.70
C PHE A 57 0.67 1.31 -6.59
N TRP A 58 1.03 0.08 -6.94
CA TRP A 58 0.97 -1.03 -6.00
C TRP A 58 2.30 -1.76 -6.00
N PHE A 59 3.11 -1.54 -4.96
CA PHE A 59 4.44 -2.12 -4.83
C PHE A 59 4.45 -3.66 -4.84
N SER A 60 3.42 -4.32 -4.33
CA SER A 60 3.30 -5.79 -4.39
C SER A 60 2.65 -6.28 -5.69
N GLY A 61 2.48 -5.39 -6.69
CA GLY A 61 1.79 -5.69 -7.94
C GLY A 61 2.68 -6.22 -9.04
N VAL A 62 2.06 -6.48 -10.20
CA VAL A 62 2.79 -6.81 -11.43
C VAL A 62 3.49 -5.56 -11.99
N SER A 63 4.50 -5.74 -12.85
CA SER A 63 5.30 -4.62 -13.41
C SER A 63 4.45 -3.50 -14.01
N MET A 64 3.32 -3.85 -14.65
CA MET A 64 2.39 -2.85 -15.19
C MET A 64 1.85 -1.89 -14.13
N GLN A 65 1.54 -2.36 -12.92
CA GLN A 65 1.00 -1.56 -11.80
C GLN A 65 2.05 -0.65 -11.14
N LYS A 66 3.32 -0.76 -11.54
CA LYS A 66 4.44 0.05 -11.04
C LYS A 66 5.04 0.92 -12.14
N SER A 67 4.47 0.93 -13.34
CA SER A 67 5.06 1.55 -14.52
C SER A 67 4.34 2.84 -14.93
N ALA A 68 5.06 3.74 -15.60
CA ALA A 68 4.47 4.93 -16.21
C ALA A 68 3.45 4.53 -17.29
N LEU A 69 3.72 3.44 -18.03
CA LEU A 69 2.80 2.88 -19.01
C LEU A 69 1.46 2.54 -18.36
N GLY A 70 1.48 1.83 -17.24
CA GLY A 70 0.27 1.46 -16.48
C GLY A 70 -0.47 2.68 -15.91
N LEU A 71 0.24 3.69 -15.41
CA LEU A 71 -0.34 4.97 -14.97
C LEU A 71 -1.14 5.62 -16.09
N PHE A 72 -0.51 5.91 -17.23
CA PHE A 72 -1.17 6.64 -18.30
C PHE A 72 -2.26 5.81 -19.00
N GLN A 73 -2.08 4.47 -19.13
CA GLN A 73 -3.13 3.60 -19.64
C GLN A 73 -4.35 3.57 -18.73
N SER A 74 -4.16 3.47 -17.41
CA SER A 74 -5.27 3.46 -16.44
C SER A 74 -6.08 4.76 -16.52
N LEU A 75 -5.38 5.90 -16.55
CA LEU A 75 -6.02 7.20 -16.64
C LEU A 75 -6.77 7.40 -17.97
N LEU A 76 -6.18 7.06 -19.12
CA LEU A 76 -6.87 7.15 -20.41
C LEU A 76 -8.06 6.20 -20.49
N TYR A 77 -7.93 4.97 -20.00
CA TYR A 77 -9.03 4.02 -19.95
C TYR A 77 -10.22 4.58 -19.16
N GLU A 78 -9.97 5.17 -17.99
CA GLU A 78 -11.03 5.77 -17.19
C GLU A 78 -11.65 7.02 -17.84
N ILE A 79 -10.84 7.82 -18.55
CA ILE A 79 -11.34 8.94 -19.34
C ILE A 79 -12.26 8.44 -20.45
N PHE A 80 -11.80 7.52 -21.28
CA PHE A 80 -12.52 7.04 -22.46
C PHE A 80 -13.79 6.29 -22.09
N ARG A 81 -13.78 5.54 -20.98
CA ARG A 81 -15.00 4.88 -20.48
C ARG A 81 -16.08 5.88 -20.04
N GLN A 82 -15.67 7.04 -19.50
CA GLN A 82 -16.60 8.05 -18.99
C GLN A 82 -17.03 9.07 -20.05
N CYS A 83 -16.14 9.40 -20.99
CA CYS A 83 -16.35 10.34 -22.09
C CYS A 83 -15.77 9.78 -23.40
N PRO A 84 -16.47 8.84 -24.06
CA PRO A 84 -16.02 8.28 -25.33
C PRO A 84 -15.79 9.32 -26.42
N GLU A 85 -16.49 10.46 -26.37
CA GLU A 85 -16.34 11.58 -27.30
C GLU A 85 -14.92 12.20 -27.29
N VAL A 86 -14.15 12.00 -26.22
CA VAL A 86 -12.76 12.50 -26.09
C VAL A 86 -11.77 11.60 -26.84
N ILE A 87 -12.13 10.36 -27.21
CA ILE A 87 -11.18 9.41 -27.84
C ILE A 87 -10.58 9.97 -29.13
N ALA A 88 -11.44 10.50 -30.01
CA ALA A 88 -11.02 11.06 -31.30
C ALA A 88 -10.16 12.33 -31.12
N GLU A 89 -10.43 13.10 -30.07
CA GLU A 89 -9.67 14.30 -29.70
C GLU A 89 -8.29 13.91 -29.14
N ALA A 90 -8.25 12.95 -28.23
CA ALA A 90 -7.05 12.55 -27.50
C ALA A 90 -6.07 11.80 -28.39
N CYS A 91 -6.55 10.88 -29.23
CA CYS A 91 -5.68 9.98 -29.99
C CYS A 91 -6.05 9.99 -31.49
N PRO A 92 -5.92 11.15 -32.17
CA PRO A 92 -6.43 11.36 -33.52
C PRO A 92 -5.78 10.47 -34.56
N PHE A 93 -4.50 10.11 -34.36
CA PHE A 93 -3.80 9.18 -35.24
C PHE A 93 -4.45 7.80 -35.21
N ARG A 94 -4.57 7.20 -34.02
CA ARG A 94 -5.18 5.87 -33.84
C ARG A 94 -6.67 5.85 -34.21
N TRP A 95 -7.39 6.96 -34.02
CA TRP A 95 -8.79 7.07 -34.42
C TRP A 95 -9.00 7.01 -35.94
N ARG A 96 -7.99 7.45 -36.72
CA ARG A 96 -8.04 7.48 -38.19
C ARG A 96 -7.38 6.26 -38.84
N THR A 97 -6.61 5.47 -38.08
CA THR A 97 -5.96 4.24 -38.56
C THR A 97 -7.01 3.16 -38.82
N ASP A 98 -6.84 2.40 -39.90
CA ASP A 98 -7.65 1.21 -40.16
C ASP A 98 -7.46 0.21 -39.00
N PRO A 99 -8.54 -0.38 -38.45
CA PRO A 99 -8.42 -1.42 -37.42
C PRO A 99 -7.45 -2.55 -37.75
N ASN A 100 -7.25 -2.86 -39.04
CA ASN A 100 -6.33 -3.89 -39.51
C ASN A 100 -4.85 -3.44 -39.49
N ASP A 101 -4.58 -2.13 -39.47
CA ASP A 101 -3.24 -1.54 -39.39
C ASP A 101 -2.91 -1.01 -37.98
N ALA A 102 -3.86 -1.14 -37.05
CA ALA A 102 -3.69 -0.65 -35.69
C ALA A 102 -2.61 -1.47 -34.97
N ARG A 103 -1.53 -0.79 -34.54
CA ARG A 103 -0.55 -1.39 -33.62
C ARG A 103 -1.27 -1.87 -32.35
N GLU A 104 -1.12 -3.16 -32.03
CA GLU A 104 -1.74 -3.78 -30.85
C GLU A 104 -1.31 -3.09 -29.55
N ASN A 105 -0.03 -2.69 -29.44
CA ASN A 105 0.54 -2.15 -28.21
C ASN A 105 0.68 -0.62 -28.24
N TRP A 106 0.33 0.02 -27.12
CA TRP A 106 0.57 1.45 -26.88
C TRP A 106 1.97 1.67 -26.33
N THR A 107 2.68 2.67 -26.85
CA THR A 107 3.95 3.12 -26.26
C THR A 107 3.72 4.22 -25.22
N LEU A 108 4.64 4.38 -24.26
CA LEU A 108 4.58 5.45 -23.28
C LEU A 108 4.50 6.84 -23.97
N LYS A 109 5.30 7.04 -25.01
CA LYS A 109 5.31 8.27 -25.81
C LYS A 109 3.94 8.57 -26.41
N GLU A 110 3.27 7.56 -26.99
CA GLU A 110 1.92 7.70 -27.55
C GLU A 110 0.88 8.06 -26.48
N LEU A 111 0.96 7.47 -25.29
CA LEU A 111 0.02 7.75 -24.20
C LEU A 111 0.18 9.18 -23.68
N VAL A 112 1.42 9.61 -23.40
CA VAL A 112 1.73 10.98 -22.97
C VAL A 112 1.27 11.98 -24.03
N GLU A 113 1.47 11.68 -25.30
CA GLU A 113 1.01 12.53 -26.40
C GLU A 113 -0.52 12.67 -26.42
N CYS A 114 -1.28 11.64 -26.06
CA CYS A 114 -2.73 11.78 -25.93
C CYS A 114 -3.11 12.78 -24.81
N PHE A 115 -2.39 12.82 -23.69
CA PHE A 115 -2.63 13.84 -22.65
C PHE A 115 -2.22 15.24 -23.10
N ARG A 116 -1.11 15.39 -23.85
CA ARG A 116 -0.72 16.66 -24.45
C ARG A 116 -1.77 17.15 -25.44
N THR A 117 -2.34 16.25 -26.22
CA THR A 117 -3.41 16.55 -27.16
C THR A 117 -4.68 17.00 -26.44
N ILE A 118 -5.11 16.31 -25.37
CA ILE A 118 -6.24 16.73 -24.50
C ILE A 118 -5.96 18.09 -23.85
N LYS A 119 -4.71 18.36 -23.46
CA LYS A 119 -4.29 19.64 -22.88
C LYS A 119 -4.48 20.81 -23.85
N VAL A 120 -4.16 20.62 -25.13
CA VAL A 120 -4.20 21.66 -26.18
C VAL A 120 -5.58 21.77 -26.83
N ASN A 121 -6.22 20.63 -27.11
CA ASN A 121 -7.48 20.62 -27.84
C ASN A 121 -8.62 21.05 -26.89
N GLY A 122 -9.24 22.17 -27.26
CA GLY A 122 -10.30 22.85 -26.53
C GLY A 122 -11.72 22.38 -26.86
N ALA A 123 -11.87 21.42 -27.79
CA ALA A 123 -13.12 21.18 -28.49
C ALA A 123 -14.22 20.66 -27.56
N SER A 124 -13.90 19.69 -26.72
CA SER A 124 -14.80 19.24 -25.66
C SER A 124 -14.78 20.23 -24.47
N PRO A 125 -15.90 20.52 -23.79
CA PRO A 125 -15.92 21.32 -22.55
C PRO A 125 -15.58 20.47 -21.29
N VAL A 126 -15.03 19.27 -21.45
CA VAL A 126 -14.73 18.35 -20.33
C VAL A 126 -13.49 18.81 -19.54
N LYS A 127 -13.55 18.73 -18.20
CA LYS A 127 -12.38 18.92 -17.34
C LYS A 127 -12.04 17.62 -16.60
N PHE A 128 -10.77 17.44 -16.31
CA PHE A 128 -10.22 16.19 -15.78
C PHE A 128 -9.58 16.42 -14.41
N CYS A 129 -9.89 15.55 -13.45
CA CYS A 129 -9.24 15.52 -12.15
C CYS A 129 -8.66 14.13 -11.89
N PHE A 130 -7.34 14.08 -11.72
CA PHE A 130 -6.60 12.84 -11.56
C PHE A 130 -6.15 12.66 -10.12
N PHE A 131 -6.31 11.45 -9.60
CA PHE A 131 -5.79 11.02 -8.30
C PHE A 131 -4.73 9.95 -8.52
N VAL A 132 -3.47 10.26 -8.19
CA VAL A 132 -2.34 9.36 -8.37
C VAL A 132 -1.72 9.06 -7.00
N ASP A 133 -1.90 7.85 -6.50
CA ASP A 133 -1.39 7.43 -5.20
C ASP A 133 -0.14 6.56 -5.33
N GLY A 134 0.79 6.73 -4.39
CA GLY A 134 2.00 5.92 -4.31
C GLY A 134 3.04 6.27 -5.38
N LEU A 135 3.24 7.55 -5.70
CA LEU A 135 4.24 7.94 -6.70
C LEU A 135 5.67 7.50 -6.31
N ASP A 136 5.94 7.33 -5.01
CA ASP A 136 7.18 6.71 -4.50
C ASP A 136 7.26 5.19 -4.70
N GLU A 137 6.22 4.53 -5.24
CA GLU A 137 6.21 3.11 -5.64
C GLU A 137 6.36 2.92 -7.16
N PHE A 138 6.51 4.01 -7.90
CA PHE A 138 6.86 3.97 -9.32
C PHE A 138 8.24 3.34 -9.51
N ASP A 139 8.36 2.41 -10.47
CA ASP A 139 9.62 1.80 -10.87
C ASP A 139 10.17 2.56 -12.09
N GLY A 140 10.90 3.66 -11.82
CA GLY A 140 11.50 4.52 -12.83
C GLY A 140 12.00 5.84 -12.25
N ASP A 141 12.25 6.82 -13.12
CA ASP A 141 12.79 8.13 -12.73
C ASP A 141 11.69 9.03 -12.12
N TYR A 142 11.80 9.31 -10.82
CA TYR A 142 10.85 10.15 -10.08
C TYR A 142 10.79 11.59 -10.58
N VAL A 143 11.91 12.13 -11.08
CA VAL A 143 11.98 13.49 -11.61
C VAL A 143 11.28 13.56 -12.96
N GLU A 144 11.58 12.63 -13.86
CA GLU A 144 10.98 12.58 -15.21
C GLU A 144 9.45 12.43 -15.16
N ILE A 145 8.94 11.51 -14.32
CA ILE A 145 7.48 11.33 -14.19
C ILE A 145 6.81 12.56 -13.57
N SER A 146 7.45 13.19 -12.57
CA SER A 146 6.92 14.38 -11.93
C SER A 146 6.86 15.55 -12.90
N GLN A 147 7.91 15.76 -13.70
CA GLN A 147 7.93 16.79 -14.75
C GLN A 147 6.83 16.56 -15.78
N THR A 148 6.65 15.31 -16.24
CA THR A 148 5.58 14.96 -17.19
C THR A 148 4.19 15.24 -16.60
N LEU A 149 3.97 14.88 -15.34
CA LEU A 149 2.71 15.12 -14.64
C LEU A 149 2.44 16.62 -14.42
N ILE A 150 3.46 17.39 -14.09
CA ILE A 150 3.39 18.86 -13.97
C ILE A 150 3.05 19.47 -15.32
N GLU A 151 3.76 19.08 -16.38
CA GLU A 151 3.52 19.54 -17.76
C GLU A 151 2.05 19.35 -18.16
N ILE A 152 1.48 18.17 -17.90
CA ILE A 152 0.08 17.88 -18.20
C ILE A 152 -0.87 18.76 -17.36
N ALA A 153 -0.54 18.97 -16.07
CA ALA A 153 -1.35 19.76 -15.14
C ALA A 153 -1.25 21.29 -15.34
N GLU A 154 -0.38 21.79 -16.23
CA GLU A 154 -0.35 23.20 -16.63
C GLU A 154 -1.67 23.64 -17.29
N SER A 155 -2.42 22.71 -17.88
CA SER A 155 -3.73 23.00 -18.45
C SER A 155 -4.72 23.39 -17.36
N PRO A 156 -5.47 24.50 -17.48
CA PRO A 156 -6.54 24.83 -16.53
C PRO A 156 -7.72 23.86 -16.58
N ARG A 157 -7.72 22.91 -17.54
CA ARG A 157 -8.68 21.82 -17.67
C ARG A 157 -8.28 20.57 -16.89
N ILE A 158 -7.05 20.50 -16.38
CA ILE A 158 -6.51 19.32 -15.71
C ILE A 158 -6.12 19.69 -14.28
N LYS A 159 -6.57 18.86 -13.34
CA LYS A 159 -6.14 18.88 -11.94
C LYS A 159 -5.49 17.57 -11.61
N LEU A 160 -4.41 17.64 -10.84
CA LEU A 160 -3.70 16.45 -10.41
C LEU A 160 -3.53 16.47 -8.89
N CYS A 161 -4.07 15.47 -8.21
CA CYS A 161 -3.78 15.19 -6.81
C CYS A 161 -2.83 14.00 -6.77
N VAL A 162 -1.60 14.20 -6.32
CA VAL A 162 -0.58 13.14 -6.20
C VAL A 162 -0.30 12.86 -4.74
N ALA A 163 -0.01 11.61 -4.40
CA ALA A 163 0.44 11.23 -3.06
C ALA A 163 1.75 10.45 -3.10
N SER A 164 2.68 10.80 -2.21
CA SER A 164 3.95 10.10 -2.06
C SER A 164 4.59 10.29 -0.68
N ARG A 165 5.69 9.59 -0.42
CA ARG A 165 6.61 9.91 0.69
C ARG A 165 7.31 11.27 0.47
N PRO A 166 7.78 11.93 1.54
CA PRO A 166 8.48 13.22 1.44
C PRO A 166 9.93 13.07 0.93
N LEU A 167 10.14 12.39 -0.21
CA LEU A 167 11.45 12.28 -0.84
C LEU A 167 11.87 13.61 -1.47
N ASN A 168 13.17 13.88 -1.54
CA ASN A 168 13.70 15.16 -2.03
C ASN A 168 13.28 15.44 -3.47
N GLU A 169 13.28 14.41 -4.31
CA GLU A 169 12.85 14.45 -5.71
C GLU A 169 11.43 15.00 -5.84
N PHE A 170 10.51 14.62 -4.94
CA PHE A 170 9.14 15.15 -4.97
C PHE A 170 9.02 16.53 -4.32
N GLN A 171 9.83 16.82 -3.29
CA GLN A 171 9.87 18.16 -2.69
C GLN A 171 10.37 19.22 -3.69
N ASP A 172 11.41 18.89 -4.44
CA ASP A 172 12.01 19.78 -5.44
C ASP A 172 11.04 20.04 -6.62
N GLN A 173 10.23 19.04 -6.99
CA GLN A 173 9.29 19.16 -8.12
C GLN A 173 7.94 19.79 -7.75
N PHE A 174 7.33 19.40 -6.62
CA PHE A 174 5.99 19.88 -6.23
C PHE A 174 6.02 21.09 -5.28
N GLY A 175 7.19 21.43 -4.75
CA GLY A 175 7.40 22.55 -3.85
C GLY A 175 6.81 22.34 -2.44
N THR A 176 6.89 23.40 -1.63
CA THR A 176 6.53 23.38 -0.19
C THR A 176 5.35 24.30 0.16
N SER A 177 4.64 24.79 -0.85
CA SER A 177 3.51 25.71 -0.63
C SER A 177 2.34 25.01 0.07
N LYS A 178 1.96 25.51 1.25
CA LYS A 178 0.81 25.00 2.01
C LYS A 178 -0.54 25.13 1.28
N SER A 179 -0.63 25.92 0.21
CA SER A 179 -1.85 26.04 -0.60
C SER A 179 -2.05 24.89 -1.60
N SER A 180 -0.97 24.17 -1.95
CA SER A 180 -0.95 23.06 -2.91
C SER A 180 -0.38 21.77 -2.29
N MET A 181 -0.29 21.71 -0.97
CA MET A 181 0.33 20.59 -0.26
C MET A 181 -0.39 20.27 1.06
N LEU A 182 -0.34 19.00 1.45
CA LEU A 182 -0.83 18.49 2.72
C LEU A 182 0.18 17.49 3.31
N PHE A 183 0.58 17.68 4.57
CA PHE A 183 1.28 16.64 5.34
C PHE A 183 0.28 15.84 6.15
N ILE A 184 -0.13 14.67 5.65
CA ILE A 184 -1.23 13.91 6.28
C ILE A 184 -0.92 13.52 7.72
N HIS A 185 0.33 13.12 8.00
CA HIS A 185 0.77 12.66 9.33
C HIS A 185 0.68 13.75 10.42
N GLU A 186 0.57 15.02 10.07
CA GLU A 186 0.33 16.12 11.02
C GLU A 186 -1.16 16.27 11.37
N LEU A 187 -2.05 15.61 10.63
CA LEU A 187 -3.50 15.75 10.70
C LEU A 187 -4.22 14.50 11.22
N THR A 188 -3.50 13.41 11.44
CA THR A 188 -4.08 12.12 11.83
C THR A 188 -4.32 11.96 13.34
N ARG A 189 -3.87 12.90 14.19
CA ARG A 189 -3.90 12.73 15.66
C ARG A 189 -5.31 12.39 16.18
N THR A 190 -6.31 13.15 15.76
CA THR A 190 -7.70 12.93 16.19
C THR A 190 -8.24 11.59 15.72
N ASP A 191 -7.96 11.20 14.47
CA ASP A 191 -8.42 9.92 13.94
C ASP A 191 -7.72 8.74 14.61
N ILE A 192 -6.44 8.88 14.94
CA ILE A 192 -5.67 7.91 15.72
C ILE A 192 -6.27 7.76 17.12
N LEU A 193 -6.58 8.87 17.79
CA LEU A 193 -7.21 8.85 19.12
C LEU A 193 -8.55 8.12 19.06
N ASN A 194 -9.40 8.44 18.09
CA ASN A 194 -10.69 7.79 17.88
C ASN A 194 -10.53 6.28 17.61
N TYR A 195 -9.56 5.91 16.76
CA TYR A 195 -9.24 4.53 16.46
C TYR A 195 -8.78 3.76 17.72
N ALA A 196 -7.81 4.28 18.46
CA ALA A 196 -7.31 3.65 19.68
C ALA A 196 -8.44 3.53 20.73
N THR A 197 -9.26 4.57 20.86
CA THR A 197 -10.42 4.60 21.75
C THR A 197 -11.40 3.48 21.42
N SER A 198 -11.84 3.37 20.16
CA SER A 198 -12.76 2.31 19.72
C SER A 198 -12.15 0.93 19.96
N ARG A 199 -10.91 0.70 19.51
CA ARG A 199 -10.27 -0.63 19.62
C ARG A 199 -10.07 -1.11 21.06
N LEU A 200 -9.73 -0.22 21.98
CA LEU A 200 -9.49 -0.57 23.37
C LEU A 200 -10.78 -0.64 24.16
N ARG A 201 -11.71 0.31 24.00
CA ARG A 201 -13.01 0.30 24.72
C ARG A 201 -13.93 -0.84 24.29
N GLU A 202 -13.80 -1.33 23.05
CA GLU A 202 -14.52 -2.53 22.60
C GLU A 202 -14.03 -3.82 23.29
N HIS A 203 -12.87 -3.81 23.94
CA HIS A 203 -12.35 -5.00 24.60
C HIS A 203 -13.11 -5.28 25.91
N PRO A 204 -13.59 -6.52 26.17
CA PRO A 204 -14.42 -6.82 27.35
C PRO A 204 -13.76 -6.51 28.70
N ARG A 205 -12.42 -6.62 28.78
CA ARG A 205 -11.65 -6.30 29.99
C ARG A 205 -11.41 -4.81 30.22
N TRP A 206 -11.65 -3.95 29.22
CA TRP A 206 -11.37 -2.51 29.35
C TRP A 206 -12.18 -1.84 30.45
N SER A 207 -13.49 -2.11 30.50
CA SER A 207 -14.38 -1.55 31.54
C SER A 207 -14.09 -2.08 32.95
N ILE A 208 -13.43 -3.25 33.04
CA ILE A 208 -13.12 -3.92 34.31
C ILE A 208 -11.88 -3.32 34.98
N LEU A 209 -11.04 -2.59 34.24
CA LEU A 209 -9.87 -1.89 34.78
C LEU A 209 -10.24 -0.83 35.83
N GLY A 210 -11.52 -0.44 35.93
CA GLY A 210 -11.98 0.50 36.94
C GLY A 210 -11.38 1.91 36.80
N LEU A 211 -10.88 2.23 35.60
CA LEU A 211 -10.34 3.55 35.30
C LEU A 211 -11.40 4.64 35.46
N ASP A 212 -11.02 5.74 36.10
CA ASP A 212 -11.77 6.98 35.92
C ASP A 212 -11.60 7.50 34.48
N THR A 213 -12.50 8.42 34.11
CA THR A 213 -12.54 8.99 32.76
C THR A 213 -11.23 9.68 32.40
N GLU A 214 -10.60 10.39 33.35
CA GLU A 214 -9.41 11.20 33.11
C GLU A 214 -8.19 10.33 32.83
N ALA A 215 -7.98 9.28 33.63
CA ALA A 215 -6.90 8.31 33.44
C ALA A 215 -7.05 7.56 32.11
N ALA A 216 -8.27 7.16 31.75
CA ALA A 216 -8.56 6.52 30.46
C ALA A 216 -8.24 7.45 29.28
N GLU A 217 -8.67 8.72 29.34
CA GLU A 217 -8.42 9.71 28.29
C GLU A 217 -6.94 10.07 28.18
N SER A 218 -6.24 10.21 29.31
CA SER A 218 -4.80 10.45 29.36
C SER A 218 -4.01 9.33 28.68
N PHE A 219 -4.32 8.07 29.00
CA PHE A 219 -3.68 6.91 28.37
C PHE A 219 -3.92 6.86 26.85
N LEU A 220 -5.17 7.09 26.42
CA LEU A 220 -5.52 7.13 25.00
C LEU A 220 -4.83 8.29 24.26
N SER A 221 -4.70 9.46 24.90
CA SER A 221 -3.94 10.59 24.36
C SER A 221 -2.46 10.25 24.22
N LYS A 222 -1.85 9.61 25.24
CA LYS A 222 -0.46 9.17 25.20
C LYS A 222 -0.18 8.27 23.99
N ILE A 223 -1.08 7.34 23.67
CA ILE A 223 -0.98 6.50 22.46
C ILE A 223 -1.00 7.38 21.19
N ALA A 224 -1.96 8.31 21.10
CA ALA A 224 -2.10 9.15 19.93
C ALA A 224 -0.91 10.08 19.69
N ASP A 225 -0.33 10.61 20.77
CA ASP A 225 0.84 11.48 20.74
C ASP A 225 2.12 10.71 20.36
N THR A 226 2.28 9.49 20.89
CA THR A 226 3.44 8.62 20.60
C THR A 226 3.44 8.10 19.17
N ALA A 227 2.28 8.02 18.53
CA ALA A 227 2.15 7.53 17.16
C ALA A 227 2.85 8.41 16.11
N HIS A 228 3.08 9.69 16.40
CA HIS A 228 3.68 10.67 15.49
C HIS A 228 3.12 10.64 14.06
N GLY A 229 1.81 10.38 13.96
CA GLY A 229 1.05 10.32 12.71
C GLY A 229 1.14 9.01 11.92
N VAL A 230 1.67 7.93 12.49
CA VAL A 230 1.84 6.63 11.83
C VAL A 230 0.71 5.67 12.25
N PHE A 231 -0.32 5.55 11.43
CA PHE A 231 -1.47 4.67 11.67
C PHE A 231 -1.10 3.19 11.82
N LEU A 232 -0.13 2.71 11.03
CA LEU A 232 0.34 1.33 11.14
C LEU A 232 0.90 1.04 12.54
N TRP A 233 1.66 1.97 13.13
CA TRP A 233 2.20 1.83 14.47
C TRP A 233 1.07 1.69 15.50
N VAL A 234 0.04 2.54 15.40
CA VAL A 234 -1.13 2.49 16.30
C VAL A 234 -1.87 1.16 16.18
N THR A 235 -2.01 0.63 14.97
CA THR A 235 -2.63 -0.69 14.76
C THR A 235 -1.85 -1.80 15.47
N LEU A 236 -0.52 -1.78 15.38
CA LEU A 236 0.33 -2.76 16.06
C LEU A 236 0.31 -2.59 17.59
N VAL A 237 0.37 -1.36 18.09
CA VAL A 237 0.35 -1.04 19.53
C VAL A 237 -0.98 -1.41 20.15
N THR A 238 -2.10 -1.01 19.53
CA THR A 238 -3.44 -1.38 20.03
C THR A 238 -3.63 -2.89 20.04
N GLN A 239 -3.06 -3.63 19.08
CA GLN A 239 -3.08 -5.09 19.12
C GLN A 239 -2.27 -5.65 20.31
N SER A 240 -1.08 -5.11 20.57
CA SER A 240 -0.26 -5.50 21.74
C SER A 240 -0.99 -5.23 23.07
N LEU A 241 -1.57 -4.04 23.21
CA LEU A 241 -2.34 -3.63 24.39
C LEU A 241 -3.58 -4.50 24.60
N ARG A 242 -4.30 -4.86 23.53
CA ARG A 242 -5.45 -5.80 23.62
C ARG A 242 -5.03 -7.20 24.06
N ASN A 243 -3.85 -7.66 23.67
CA ASN A 243 -3.31 -8.91 24.19
C ASN A 243 -3.01 -8.79 25.69
N GLY A 244 -2.45 -7.66 26.13
CA GLY A 244 -2.26 -7.37 27.56
C GLY A 244 -3.58 -7.42 28.34
N LEU A 245 -4.62 -6.74 27.83
CA LEU A 245 -5.96 -6.81 28.41
C LEU A 245 -6.50 -8.24 28.48
N THR A 246 -6.22 -9.09 27.49
CA THR A 246 -6.62 -10.51 27.50
C THR A 246 -5.90 -11.30 28.60
N ASN A 247 -4.66 -10.93 28.91
CA ASN A 247 -3.84 -11.53 29.96
C ASN A 247 -4.10 -10.92 31.36
N ASP A 248 -5.08 -10.03 31.46
CA ASP A 248 -5.43 -9.31 32.67
C ASP A 248 -4.33 -8.37 33.20
N ASP A 249 -3.53 -7.80 32.29
CA ASP A 249 -2.55 -6.75 32.60
C ASP A 249 -3.24 -5.57 33.33
N THR A 250 -2.61 -5.10 34.41
CA THR A 250 -3.04 -3.89 35.13
C THR A 250 -2.79 -2.64 34.29
N MET A 251 -3.28 -1.49 34.74
CA MET A 251 -2.97 -0.22 34.07
C MET A 251 -1.51 0.18 34.13
N GLU A 252 -0.78 -0.26 35.15
CA GLU A 252 0.67 -0.09 35.24
C GLU A 252 1.35 -0.94 34.16
N ASP A 253 0.99 -2.22 34.07
CA ASP A 253 1.51 -3.13 33.03
C ASP A 253 1.22 -2.64 31.61
N LEU A 254 0.03 -2.08 31.36
CA LEU A 254 -0.31 -1.51 30.04
C LEU A 254 0.50 -0.25 29.72
N ASN A 255 0.83 0.58 30.73
CA ASN A 255 1.73 1.71 30.56
C ASN A 255 3.15 1.26 30.27
N ASP A 256 3.67 0.30 31.03
CA ASP A 256 5.00 -0.28 30.82
C ASP A 256 5.09 -0.95 29.44
N ARG A 257 4.04 -1.65 29.04
CA ARG A 257 3.91 -2.21 27.69
C ARG A 257 3.98 -1.10 26.65
N LEU A 258 3.22 -0.02 26.80
CA LEU A 258 3.25 1.10 25.85
C LEU A 258 4.64 1.75 25.78
N ASP A 259 5.30 1.95 26.92
CA ASP A 259 6.61 2.61 27.01
C ASP A 259 7.76 1.73 26.50
N SER A 260 7.63 0.41 26.63
CA SER A 260 8.59 -0.56 26.10
C SER A 260 8.48 -0.78 24.58
N LEU A 261 7.34 -0.43 23.97
CA LEU A 261 7.15 -0.63 22.53
C LEU A 261 8.00 0.35 21.71
N PRO A 262 8.69 -0.12 20.66
CA PRO A 262 9.54 0.76 19.86
C PRO A 262 8.73 1.85 19.17
N LYS A 263 9.27 3.07 19.11
CA LYS A 263 8.57 4.24 18.55
C LYS A 263 8.69 4.38 17.03
N SER A 264 9.67 3.71 16.41
CA SER A 264 9.82 3.64 14.95
C SER A 264 9.30 2.32 14.41
N LEU A 265 8.84 2.30 13.16
CA LEU A 265 8.34 1.09 12.51
C LEU A 265 9.44 0.04 12.36
N GLU A 266 10.66 0.47 12.01
CA GLU A 266 11.82 -0.39 11.81
C GLU A 266 12.17 -1.14 13.10
N ALA A 267 12.25 -0.42 14.22
CA ALA A 267 12.51 -1.04 15.51
C ALA A 267 11.33 -1.93 15.96
N PHE A 268 10.10 -1.56 15.62
CA PHE A 268 8.92 -2.40 15.88
C PHE A 268 8.96 -3.71 15.07
N TYR A 269 9.37 -3.67 13.80
CA TYR A 269 9.56 -4.87 12.99
C TYR A 269 10.64 -5.76 13.55
N LYS A 270 11.76 -5.18 13.99
CA LYS A 270 12.83 -5.92 14.68
C LYS A 270 12.30 -6.62 15.93
N TYR A 271 11.58 -5.89 16.77
CA TYR A 271 10.95 -6.43 17.97
C TYR A 271 10.01 -7.59 17.67
N MET A 272 9.18 -7.47 16.62
CA MET A 272 8.29 -8.56 16.20
C MET A 272 9.07 -9.80 15.75
N LEU A 273 10.14 -9.64 14.96
CA LEU A 273 10.99 -10.74 14.53
C LEU A 273 11.70 -11.41 15.71
N ASP A 274 12.23 -10.64 16.65
CA ASP A 274 12.89 -11.16 17.85
C ASP A 274 11.91 -11.87 18.80
N SER A 275 10.62 -11.47 18.80
CA SER A 275 9.56 -12.11 19.59
C SER A 275 9.04 -13.44 19.03
N VAL A 276 9.49 -13.83 17.83
CA VAL A 276 9.19 -15.16 17.26
C VAL A 276 9.82 -16.22 18.16
N ASP A 277 9.10 -17.30 18.43
CA ASP A 277 9.65 -18.42 19.20
C ASP A 277 10.94 -18.94 18.54
N PRO A 278 12.05 -19.14 19.29
CA PRO A 278 13.32 -19.63 18.76
C PRO A 278 13.20 -20.87 17.85
N ILE A 279 12.26 -21.78 18.13
CA ILE A 279 12.03 -22.97 17.29
C ILE A 279 11.62 -22.62 15.85
N TYR A 280 11.05 -21.43 15.64
CA TYR A 280 10.61 -20.93 14.35
C TYR A 280 11.60 -19.98 13.68
N HIS A 281 12.69 -19.56 14.33
CA HIS A 281 13.61 -18.56 13.76
C HIS A 281 14.12 -18.95 12.37
N ARG A 282 14.56 -20.20 12.21
CA ARG A 282 15.01 -20.71 10.90
C ARG A 282 13.91 -20.69 9.85
N LYS A 283 12.72 -21.16 10.22
CA LYS A 283 11.56 -21.22 9.31
C LYS A 283 11.06 -19.82 8.94
N SER A 284 11.13 -18.88 9.88
CA SER A 284 10.81 -17.48 9.68
C SER A 284 11.79 -16.83 8.69
N ALA A 285 13.09 -16.94 8.95
CA ALA A 285 14.13 -16.40 8.09
C ALA A 285 14.03 -16.93 6.65
N ASN A 286 13.78 -18.22 6.49
CA ASN A 286 13.66 -18.86 5.19
C ASN A 286 12.40 -18.39 4.42
N LEU A 287 11.25 -18.28 5.09
CA LEU A 287 10.02 -17.72 4.49
C LEU A 287 10.18 -16.26 4.09
N LEU A 288 10.84 -15.45 4.93
CA LEU A 288 11.09 -14.03 4.62
C LEU A 288 11.96 -13.89 3.38
N GLN A 289 13.01 -14.72 3.23
CA GLN A 289 13.80 -14.73 2.00
C GLN A 289 13.00 -15.17 0.79
N MET A 290 12.18 -16.23 0.89
CA MET A 290 11.31 -16.64 -0.22
C MET A 290 10.42 -15.49 -0.69
N GLN A 291 9.79 -14.76 0.24
CA GLN A 291 8.96 -13.60 -0.10
C GLN A 291 9.78 -12.43 -0.68
N MET A 292 11.03 -12.24 -0.24
CA MET A 292 11.90 -11.17 -0.75
C MET A 292 12.40 -11.43 -2.19
N GLU A 293 12.56 -12.70 -2.56
CA GLU A 293 12.95 -13.13 -3.91
C GLU A 293 11.76 -13.20 -4.87
N GLU A 294 10.57 -13.60 -4.39
CA GLU A 294 9.36 -13.77 -5.20
C GLU A 294 8.21 -12.89 -4.71
N SER A 295 7.89 -11.83 -5.48
CA SER A 295 6.80 -10.91 -5.13
C SER A 295 5.41 -11.53 -5.20
N GLU A 296 5.23 -12.60 -5.98
CA GLU A 296 3.95 -13.27 -6.18
C GLU A 296 3.89 -14.64 -5.47
N MET A 297 4.62 -14.80 -4.35
CA MET A 297 4.62 -16.03 -3.57
C MET A 297 3.20 -16.41 -3.16
N THR A 298 2.78 -17.64 -3.40
CA THR A 298 1.40 -18.07 -3.13
C THR A 298 1.25 -18.72 -1.76
N TRP A 299 0.05 -18.67 -1.16
CA TRP A 299 -0.17 -19.26 0.17
C TRP A 299 0.12 -20.77 0.26
N PRO A 300 -0.05 -21.60 -0.79
CA PRO A 300 0.36 -23.01 -0.73
C PRO A 300 1.85 -23.18 -0.49
N MET A 301 2.69 -22.26 -0.98
CA MET A 301 4.14 -22.30 -0.79
C MET A 301 4.53 -22.25 0.69
N VAL A 302 3.73 -21.58 1.54
CA VAL A 302 3.93 -21.56 3.00
C VAL A 302 3.81 -22.96 3.60
N LEU A 303 2.88 -23.78 3.09
CA LEU A 303 2.69 -25.16 3.55
C LEU A 303 3.74 -26.11 2.97
N LEU A 304 4.15 -25.89 1.73
CA LEU A 304 5.16 -26.70 1.05
C LEU A 304 6.56 -26.47 1.62
N HIS A 305 6.90 -25.22 1.94
CA HIS A 305 8.14 -24.89 2.66
C HIS A 305 8.25 -25.65 4.00
N GLU A 306 7.15 -25.87 4.70
CA GLU A 306 7.16 -26.69 5.92
C GLU A 306 7.49 -28.17 5.66
N ARG A 307 7.11 -28.70 4.49
CA ARG A 307 7.42 -30.09 4.12
C ARG A 307 8.90 -30.27 3.83
N GLU A 308 9.56 -29.25 3.30
CA GLU A 308 10.98 -29.28 2.96
C GLU A 308 11.89 -29.65 4.14
N TYR A 309 11.48 -29.30 5.37
CA TYR A 309 12.22 -29.66 6.58
C TYR A 309 12.10 -31.13 6.98
N ALA A 310 11.09 -31.84 6.48
CA ALA A 310 10.87 -33.26 6.75
C ALA A 310 11.32 -34.14 5.57
N ASP A 311 11.13 -33.67 4.34
CA ASP A 311 11.49 -34.36 3.10
C ASP A 311 12.06 -33.32 2.10
N PRO A 312 13.40 -33.25 1.92
CA PRO A 312 14.03 -32.35 0.95
C PRO A 312 13.63 -32.63 -0.50
N ASP A 313 13.17 -33.85 -0.80
CA ASP A 313 12.79 -34.31 -2.14
C ASP A 313 11.27 -34.28 -2.35
N TYR A 314 10.50 -33.64 -1.44
CA TYR A 314 9.03 -33.58 -1.49
C TYR A 314 8.50 -33.13 -2.85
N ALA A 315 9.19 -32.22 -3.52
CA ALA A 315 8.80 -31.72 -4.84
C ALA A 315 8.75 -32.84 -5.89
N ILE A 316 9.58 -33.87 -5.74
CA ILE A 316 9.68 -35.02 -6.66
C ILE A 316 8.82 -36.19 -6.15
N THR A 317 8.80 -36.45 -4.84
CA THR A 317 8.13 -37.61 -4.24
C THR A 317 6.62 -37.41 -4.01
N MET A 318 6.16 -36.17 -3.87
CA MET A 318 4.76 -35.89 -3.56
C MET A 318 3.83 -36.40 -4.67
N PRO A 319 2.76 -37.16 -4.34
CA PRO A 319 1.80 -37.64 -5.32
C PRO A 319 0.90 -36.51 -5.81
N ARG A 320 0.39 -36.66 -7.03
CA ARG A 320 -0.62 -35.74 -7.56
C ARG A 320 -1.90 -35.86 -6.76
N LYS A 321 -2.48 -34.73 -6.35
CA LYS A 321 -3.73 -34.72 -5.58
C LYS A 321 -4.60 -33.54 -5.96
N THR A 322 -5.84 -33.83 -6.35
CA THR A 322 -6.89 -32.82 -6.47
C THR A 322 -7.50 -32.54 -5.10
N TYR A 323 -7.69 -31.27 -4.78
CA TYR A 323 -8.32 -30.85 -3.53
C TYR A 323 -9.73 -30.34 -3.76
N THR A 324 -10.64 -30.71 -2.87
CA THR A 324 -11.98 -30.12 -2.81
C THR A 324 -11.91 -28.68 -2.27
N HIS A 325 -12.95 -27.89 -2.52
CA HIS A 325 -13.06 -26.51 -2.00
C HIS A 325 -12.94 -26.45 -0.46
N ALA A 326 -13.52 -27.43 0.24
CA ALA A 326 -13.44 -27.51 1.70
C ALA A 326 -12.01 -27.80 2.19
N GLU A 327 -11.29 -28.71 1.53
CA GLU A 327 -9.88 -28.97 1.85
C GLU A 327 -9.00 -27.74 1.57
N VAL A 328 -9.20 -27.06 0.45
CA VAL A 328 -8.46 -25.82 0.12
C VAL A 328 -8.67 -24.76 1.19
N LYS A 329 -9.91 -24.58 1.67
CA LYS A 329 -10.21 -23.65 2.75
C LYS A 329 -9.47 -24.02 4.04
N SER A 330 -9.49 -25.29 4.42
CA SER A 330 -8.79 -25.78 5.62
C SER A 330 -7.26 -25.62 5.51
N LEU A 331 -6.68 -25.93 4.36
CA LEU A 331 -5.25 -25.74 4.10
C LEU A 331 -4.87 -24.26 4.15
N ARG A 332 -5.70 -23.38 3.59
CA ARG A 332 -5.49 -21.93 3.67
C ARG A 332 -5.49 -21.45 5.12
N GLU A 333 -6.46 -21.89 5.93
CA GLU A 333 -6.48 -21.56 7.36
C GLU A 333 -5.22 -22.05 8.09
N GLN A 334 -4.73 -23.25 7.75
CA GLN A 334 -3.47 -23.76 8.28
C GLN A 334 -2.28 -22.90 7.84
N ALA A 335 -2.22 -22.48 6.58
CA ALA A 335 -1.17 -21.61 6.06
C ALA A 335 -1.15 -20.27 6.78
N THR A 336 -2.32 -19.65 6.98
CA THR A 336 -2.47 -18.39 7.73
C THR A 336 -1.93 -18.53 9.15
N ARG A 337 -2.30 -19.60 9.87
CA ARG A 337 -1.81 -19.83 11.24
C ARG A 337 -0.29 -20.02 11.28
N ARG A 338 0.27 -20.78 10.34
CA ARG A 338 1.72 -21.04 10.25
C ARG A 338 2.51 -19.78 9.89
N LEU A 339 1.98 -18.96 8.97
CA LEU A 339 2.56 -17.68 8.59
C LEU A 339 2.58 -16.72 9.79
N ASN A 340 1.46 -16.60 10.50
CA ASN A 340 1.37 -15.76 11.70
C ASN A 340 2.31 -16.21 12.81
N ALA A 341 2.46 -17.52 13.03
CA ALA A 341 3.39 -18.05 14.03
C ALA A 341 4.86 -17.71 13.74
N LYS A 342 5.24 -17.64 12.45
CA LYS A 342 6.64 -17.44 12.03
C LYS A 342 6.98 -15.99 11.77
N CYS A 343 6.03 -15.20 11.27
CA CYS A 343 6.28 -13.84 10.82
C CYS A 343 5.57 -12.80 11.70
N ARG A 344 4.81 -13.21 12.72
CA ARG A 344 4.13 -12.33 13.69
C ARG A 344 3.30 -11.20 13.04
N GLY A 345 2.71 -11.47 11.87
CA GLY A 345 1.90 -10.50 11.13
C GLY A 345 2.67 -9.54 10.23
N LEU A 346 3.98 -9.73 10.04
CA LEU A 346 4.74 -9.00 9.01
C LEU A 346 4.33 -9.39 7.59
N LEU A 347 3.89 -10.64 7.43
CA LEU A 347 3.33 -11.20 6.20
C LEU A 347 1.89 -11.64 6.44
N GLU A 348 1.05 -11.52 5.43
CA GLU A 348 -0.35 -11.97 5.44
C GLU A 348 -0.76 -12.57 4.10
N ILE A 349 -1.84 -13.38 4.11
CA ILE A 349 -2.38 -13.99 2.88
C ILE A 349 -3.53 -13.14 2.36
N ARG A 350 -3.39 -12.58 1.16
CA ARG A 350 -4.44 -11.83 0.45
C ARG A 350 -4.73 -12.50 -0.88
N GLY A 351 -6.00 -12.80 -1.16
CA GLY A 351 -6.35 -13.53 -2.38
C GLY A 351 -5.62 -14.88 -2.45
N ASN A 352 -4.76 -15.09 -3.46
CA ASN A 352 -3.93 -16.29 -3.58
C ASN A 352 -2.47 -16.08 -3.13
N THR A 353 -2.08 -14.84 -2.87
CA THR A 353 -0.69 -14.42 -2.64
C THR A 353 -0.40 -14.19 -1.16
N VAL A 354 0.87 -14.29 -0.81
CA VAL A 354 1.44 -13.81 0.44
C VAL A 354 1.99 -12.41 0.18
N GLU A 355 1.62 -11.47 1.04
CA GLU A 355 1.98 -10.06 0.91
C GLU A 355 2.53 -9.54 2.23
N TYR A 356 3.38 -8.51 2.14
CA TYR A 356 3.76 -7.73 3.31
C TYR A 356 2.54 -6.98 3.85
N ILE A 357 2.38 -6.91 5.17
CA ILE A 357 1.30 -6.14 5.80
C ILE A 357 1.35 -4.65 5.38
N HIS A 358 2.55 -4.16 5.08
CA HIS A 358 2.78 -2.84 4.50
C HIS A 358 4.15 -2.81 3.80
N ARG A 359 4.29 -1.98 2.76
CA ARG A 359 5.54 -1.84 1.98
C ARG A 359 6.78 -1.53 2.82
N THR A 360 6.61 -0.80 3.92
CA THR A 360 7.71 -0.50 4.85
C THR A 360 8.39 -1.73 5.43
N VAL A 361 7.67 -2.86 5.54
CA VAL A 361 8.28 -4.13 5.94
C VAL A 361 9.24 -4.62 4.87
N TYR A 362 8.86 -4.56 3.59
CA TYR A 362 9.74 -4.90 2.48
C TYR A 362 10.99 -4.02 2.48
N ASP A 363 10.79 -2.69 2.54
CA ASP A 363 11.90 -1.72 2.54
C ASP A 363 12.88 -2.02 3.68
N TYR A 364 12.35 -2.31 4.87
CA TYR A 364 13.13 -2.65 6.05
C TYR A 364 13.91 -3.97 5.90
N LEU A 365 13.25 -5.04 5.42
CA LEU A 365 13.90 -6.35 5.25
C LEU A 365 15.01 -6.34 4.19
N LYS A 366 14.94 -5.41 3.23
CA LYS A 366 15.98 -5.23 2.20
C LYS A 366 17.16 -4.37 2.64
N THR A 367 17.14 -3.79 3.83
CA THR A 367 18.32 -3.10 4.37
C THR A 367 19.48 -4.09 4.55
N PRO A 368 20.74 -3.68 4.34
CA PRO A 368 21.90 -4.58 4.49
C PRO A 368 21.94 -5.28 5.85
N GLU A 369 21.66 -4.54 6.93
CA GLU A 369 21.58 -5.07 8.29
C GLU A 369 20.55 -6.21 8.41
N MET A 370 19.36 -6.03 7.83
CA MET A 370 18.31 -7.04 7.93
C MET A 370 18.54 -8.22 7.01
N VAL A 371 19.14 -8.02 5.84
CA VAL A 371 19.59 -9.13 4.98
C VAL A 371 20.58 -10.01 5.75
N ASP A 372 21.54 -9.42 6.45
CA ASP A 372 22.51 -10.16 7.27
C ASP A 372 21.83 -10.84 8.48
N TYR A 373 20.92 -10.13 9.17
CA TYR A 373 20.13 -10.69 10.28
C TYR A 373 19.34 -11.94 9.88
N ILE A 374 18.72 -11.92 8.68
CA ILE A 374 17.92 -13.02 8.16
C ILE A 374 18.84 -14.17 7.74
N ARG A 375 19.90 -13.88 6.98
CA ARG A 375 20.89 -14.89 6.55
C ARG A 375 21.50 -15.64 7.72
N ALA A 376 21.88 -14.93 8.78
CA ALA A 376 22.43 -15.53 10.00
C ALA A 376 21.50 -16.56 10.66
N ARG A 377 20.18 -16.49 10.41
CA ARG A 377 19.17 -17.40 10.97
C ARG A 377 18.69 -18.47 10.00
N SER A 378 19.11 -18.45 8.74
CA SER A 378 18.53 -19.29 7.68
C SER A 378 18.99 -20.75 7.70
N GLY A 379 20.07 -21.01 8.43
CA GLY A 379 20.81 -22.26 8.38
C GLY A 379 21.79 -22.28 7.19
N GLU A 380 22.87 -23.03 7.36
CA GLU A 380 23.96 -23.12 6.39
C GLU A 380 23.47 -23.66 5.04
N GLY A 381 23.90 -23.03 3.94
CA GLY A 381 23.59 -23.46 2.58
C GLY A 381 22.14 -23.27 2.12
N TYR A 382 21.29 -22.58 2.90
CA TYR A 382 19.91 -22.30 2.48
C TYR A 382 19.86 -21.43 1.21
N ASN A 383 18.97 -21.78 0.29
CA ASN A 383 18.77 -21.06 -0.97
C ASN A 383 17.26 -20.90 -1.23
N ALA A 384 16.77 -19.66 -1.11
CA ALA A 384 15.36 -19.35 -1.28
C ALA A 384 14.84 -19.64 -2.69
N ASN A 385 15.66 -19.41 -3.73
CA ASN A 385 15.29 -19.72 -5.12
C ASN A 385 15.09 -21.23 -5.34
N LEU A 386 15.90 -22.07 -4.70
CA LEU A 386 15.73 -23.52 -4.76
C LEU A 386 14.44 -23.97 -4.03
N SER A 387 14.16 -23.40 -2.86
CA SER A 387 12.91 -23.68 -2.12
C SER A 387 11.67 -23.22 -2.90
N LEU A 388 11.73 -22.04 -3.54
CA LEU A 388 10.69 -21.54 -4.43
C LEU A 388 10.49 -22.47 -5.64
N LEU A 389 11.57 -22.93 -6.27
CA LEU A 389 11.50 -23.88 -7.37
C LEU A 389 10.83 -25.20 -6.95
N ARG A 390 11.25 -25.78 -5.81
CA ARG A 390 10.64 -26.99 -5.23
C ARG A 390 9.15 -26.80 -4.98
N ALA A 391 8.76 -25.66 -4.39
CA ALA A 391 7.36 -25.36 -4.09
C ALA A 391 6.53 -25.20 -5.37
N ASN A 392 7.05 -24.51 -6.38
CA ASN A 392 6.41 -24.36 -7.68
C ASN A 392 6.19 -25.72 -8.37
N ILE A 393 7.21 -26.59 -8.38
CA ILE A 393 7.09 -27.95 -8.94
C ILE A 393 6.00 -28.74 -8.20
N ALA A 394 5.95 -28.66 -6.87
CA ALA A 394 4.94 -29.34 -6.08
C ALA A 394 3.53 -28.79 -6.33
N CYS A 395 3.37 -27.48 -6.58
CA CYS A 395 2.08 -26.87 -6.92
C CYS A 395 1.49 -27.35 -8.26
N ILE A 396 2.32 -27.88 -9.17
CA ILE A 396 1.86 -28.44 -10.47
C ILE A 396 1.25 -29.84 -10.29
N LYS A 397 1.58 -30.53 -9.20
CA LYS A 397 1.14 -31.89 -8.91
C LYS A 397 -0.14 -31.89 -8.08
#